data_AF-A0A813Z7J6-F1
#
_entry.id   AF-A0A813Z7J6-F1
#
_cell.length_a   1.000
_cell.length_b   1.000
_cell.length_c   1.000
_cell.angle_alpha   90.00
_cell.angle_beta   90.00
_cell.angle_gamma   90.00
#
_symmetry.space_group_name_H-M   'P 1'
#
loop_
_entity.id
_entity.type
_entity.pdbx_description
1 polymer ?
#
loop_
_entity_poly.entity_id
_entity_poly.type
_entity_poly.pdbx_seq_one_letter_code
_entity_poly.pdbx_strand_id
1 'polypeptide(L)'
;MAQQTVLQQPGGTTVVSPFRFEQNWSTGLFNCCDDCGNCCYAFFCQPCFICSLAKTINEPAVSCCCVPNYLTAYRTKVRSVFRIEGDVCNDCMVASCCALCASLQIEAELKHQGLV
;
A
#
# COMPACT_ATOMS: atom_id res chain seq x y z
N MET A 1 -19.79 60.81 7.21
CA MET A 1 -19.11 59.81 8.07
C MET A 1 -19.07 58.51 7.28
N ALA A 2 -17.89 58.12 6.82
CA ALA A 2 -17.70 57.06 5.82
C ALA A 2 -17.78 55.66 6.46
N GLN A 3 -18.44 54.75 5.75
CA GLN A 3 -18.64 53.35 6.10
C GLN A 3 -17.36 52.55 5.83
N GLN A 4 -16.90 51.78 6.83
CA GLN A 4 -15.83 50.82 6.63
C GLN A 4 -16.39 49.58 5.93
N THR A 5 -16.01 49.35 4.68
CA THR A 5 -16.23 48.09 3.98
C THR A 5 -15.12 47.12 4.39
N VAL A 6 -15.50 45.99 4.99
CA VAL A 6 -14.60 44.88 5.32
C VAL A 6 -14.07 44.27 4.01
N LEU A 7 -12.76 44.41 3.76
CA LEU A 7 -12.11 44.11 2.48
C LEU A 7 -11.37 42.75 2.43
N GLN A 8 -11.58 41.84 3.39
CA GLN A 8 -10.88 40.55 3.36
C GLN A 8 -11.73 39.41 3.93
N GLN A 9 -12.12 38.51 3.03
CA GLN A 9 -12.66 37.20 3.40
C GLN A 9 -11.49 36.31 3.85
N PRO A 10 -11.59 35.54 4.95
CA PRO A 10 -10.54 34.60 5.32
C PRO A 10 -10.35 33.60 4.18
N GLY A 11 -9.13 33.60 3.63
CA GLY A 11 -8.73 32.73 2.53
C GLY A 11 -9.03 31.26 2.83
N GLY A 12 -9.41 30.53 1.79
CA GLY A 12 -9.87 29.16 1.88
C GLY A 12 -8.98 28.29 2.76
N THR A 13 -9.60 27.64 3.74
CA THR A 13 -8.97 26.62 4.58
C THR A 13 -8.40 25.52 3.68
N THR A 14 -7.09 25.52 3.44
CA THR A 14 -6.42 24.34 2.91
C THR A 14 -6.51 23.27 3.98
N VAL A 15 -7.30 22.23 3.73
CA VAL A 15 -7.34 21.04 4.58
C VAL A 15 -6.01 20.33 4.43
N VAL A 16 -5.04 20.66 5.28
CA VAL A 16 -3.75 19.98 5.31
C VAL A 16 -3.99 18.66 6.05
N SER A 17 -4.00 17.54 5.33
CA SER A 17 -4.01 16.22 5.96
C SER A 17 -2.79 16.10 6.87
N PRO A 18 -2.93 15.78 8.16
CA PRO A 18 -1.77 15.56 9.04
C PRO A 18 -0.94 14.35 8.58
N PHE A 19 -1.50 13.49 7.74
CA PHE A 19 -0.80 12.40 7.07
C PHE A 19 -0.20 12.91 5.76
N ARG A 20 1.11 13.19 5.78
CA ARG A 20 1.91 13.46 4.58
C ARG A 20 2.45 12.14 4.04
N PHE A 21 1.98 11.75 2.86
CA PHE A 21 2.57 10.67 2.08
C PHE A 21 3.74 11.25 1.30
N GLU A 22 4.95 10.85 1.65
CA GLU A 22 6.20 11.42 1.08
C GLU A 22 7.07 10.36 0.41
N GLN A 23 6.74 9.08 0.58
CA GLN A 23 7.54 7.96 0.13
C GLN A 23 6.95 7.31 -1.13
N ASN A 24 7.81 6.72 -1.94
CA ASN A 24 7.43 5.82 -3.02
C ASN A 24 7.74 4.38 -2.61
N TRP A 25 7.16 3.42 -3.32
CA TRP A 25 7.59 2.02 -3.19
C TRP A 25 9.08 1.90 -3.49
N SER A 26 9.79 1.11 -2.70
CA SER A 26 11.21 0.79 -2.91
C SER A 26 11.47 0.11 -4.27
N THR A 27 10.48 -0.61 -4.79
CA THR A 27 10.53 -1.29 -6.08
C THR A 27 9.29 -1.02 -6.92
N GLY A 28 9.46 -0.99 -8.25
CA GLY A 28 8.34 -1.00 -9.19
C GLY A 28 7.53 -2.30 -9.15
N LEU A 29 6.26 -2.24 -9.56
CA LEU A 29 5.30 -3.35 -9.44
C LEU A 29 5.75 -4.64 -10.12
N PHE A 30 6.40 -4.55 -11.29
CA PHE A 30 6.81 -5.70 -12.10
C PHE A 30 8.28 -6.12 -11.89
N ASN A 31 8.94 -5.68 -10.81
CA ASN A 31 10.29 -6.14 -10.46
C ASN A 31 10.29 -7.49 -9.70
N CYS A 32 9.31 -8.36 -9.97
CA CYS A 32 9.18 -9.65 -9.29
C CYS A 32 10.32 -10.63 -9.59
N CYS A 33 11.12 -10.40 -10.64
CA CYS A 33 12.23 -11.26 -11.04
C CYS A 33 13.54 -10.98 -10.29
N ASP A 34 13.63 -9.91 -9.50
CA ASP A 34 14.85 -9.61 -8.73
C ASP A 34 15.06 -10.58 -7.55
N ASP A 35 13.97 -11.15 -7.03
CA ASP A 35 13.99 -12.22 -6.02
C ASP A 35 13.33 -13.49 -6.58
N CYS A 36 14.08 -14.21 -7.44
CA CYS A 36 13.60 -15.45 -8.07
C CYS A 36 13.14 -16.51 -7.05
N GLY A 37 13.72 -16.53 -5.84
CA GLY A 37 13.33 -17.45 -4.78
C GLY A 37 11.90 -17.18 -4.32
N ASN A 38 11.62 -15.94 -3.96
CA ASN A 38 10.28 -15.53 -3.53
C ASN A 38 9.27 -15.56 -4.68
N CYS A 39 9.69 -15.22 -5.91
CA CYS A 39 8.84 -15.34 -7.09
C CYS A 39 8.39 -16.79 -7.33
N CYS A 40 9.33 -17.75 -7.28
CA CYS A 40 9.00 -19.17 -7.33
C CYS A 40 8.11 -19.60 -6.17
N TYR A 41 8.41 -19.17 -4.93
CA TYR A 41 7.61 -19.55 -3.77
C TYR A 41 6.16 -19.03 -3.87
N ALA A 42 5.98 -17.78 -4.28
CA ALA A 42 4.68 -17.16 -4.50
C ALA A 42 3.92 -17.78 -5.68
N PHE A 43 4.62 -18.23 -6.72
CA PHE A 43 4.01 -18.92 -7.87
C PHE A 43 3.59 -20.35 -7.55
N PHE A 44 4.46 -21.15 -6.92
CA PHE A 44 4.22 -22.56 -6.64
C PHE A 44 3.32 -22.80 -5.42
N CYS A 45 3.37 -21.94 -4.40
CA CYS A 45 2.41 -21.93 -3.29
C CYS A 45 1.99 -20.51 -2.90
N GLN A 46 1.19 -19.87 -3.74
CA GLN A 46 0.59 -18.56 -3.44
C GLN A 46 -0.11 -18.48 -2.07
N PRO A 47 -0.96 -19.45 -1.63
CA PRO A 47 -1.61 -19.33 -0.33
C PRO A 47 -0.60 -19.38 0.84
N CYS A 48 0.45 -20.19 0.74
CA CYS A 48 1.52 -20.24 1.74
C CYS A 48 2.24 -18.88 1.84
N PHE A 49 2.60 -18.33 0.68
CA PHE A 49 3.28 -17.05 0.57
C PHE A 49 2.46 -15.91 1.19
N ILE A 50 1.17 -15.82 0.86
CA ILE A 50 0.31 -14.79 1.43
C ILE A 50 0.08 -15.02 2.92
N CYS A 51 -0.01 -16.26 3.40
CA CYS A 51 -0.07 -16.54 4.84
C CYS A 51 1.20 -16.05 5.57
N SER A 52 2.37 -16.21 4.95
CA SER A 52 3.63 -15.66 5.46
C SER A 52 3.55 -14.13 5.53
N LEU A 53 3.13 -13.51 4.42
CA LEU A 53 2.99 -12.06 4.32
C LEU A 53 2.03 -11.50 5.38
N ALA A 54 0.87 -12.13 5.54
CA ALA A 54 -0.14 -11.79 6.53
C ALA A 54 0.44 -11.79 7.95
N LYS A 55 1.23 -12.82 8.30
CA LYS A 55 1.90 -12.89 9.60
C LYS A 55 2.85 -11.71 9.80
N THR A 56 3.66 -11.40 8.80
CA THR A 56 4.61 -10.28 8.86
C THR A 56 3.91 -8.94 9.07
N ILE A 57 2.83 -8.69 8.32
CA ILE A 57 2.06 -7.44 8.46
C ILE A 57 1.04 -7.46 9.60
N ASN A 58 1.04 -8.50 10.46
CA ASN A 58 0.08 -8.66 11.55
C ASN A 58 -1.39 -8.59 11.08
N GLU A 59 -1.73 -9.32 10.02
CA GLU A 59 -3.09 -9.56 9.52
C GLU A 59 -3.46 -11.04 9.69
N PRO A 60 -4.75 -11.38 9.85
CA PRO A 60 -5.16 -12.76 10.03
C PRO A 60 -4.96 -13.54 8.73
N ALA A 61 -4.26 -14.68 8.80
CA ALA A 61 -3.93 -15.50 7.64
C ALA A 61 -5.15 -15.98 6.86
N VAL A 62 -6.31 -16.12 7.52
CA VAL A 62 -7.58 -16.50 6.88
C VAL A 62 -8.06 -15.46 5.84
N SER A 63 -7.57 -14.22 5.92
CA SER A 63 -7.92 -13.16 4.97
C SER A 63 -7.59 -13.54 3.52
N CYS A 64 -6.54 -14.32 3.29
CA CYS A 64 -6.17 -14.76 1.93
C CYS A 64 -7.18 -15.71 1.27
N CYS A 65 -7.98 -16.42 2.06
CA CYS A 65 -8.94 -17.42 1.57
C CYS A 65 -10.39 -16.91 1.58
N CYS A 66 -10.72 -16.04 2.53
CA CYS A 66 -12.12 -15.68 2.82
C CYS A 66 -12.48 -14.24 2.46
N VAL A 67 -11.49 -13.39 2.16
CA VAL A 67 -11.74 -11.99 1.80
C VAL A 67 -11.46 -11.80 0.31
N PRO A 68 -12.47 -11.46 -0.50
CA PRO A 68 -12.23 -11.11 -1.90
C PRO A 68 -11.33 -9.88 -1.95
N ASN A 69 -10.32 -9.92 -2.83
CA ASN A 69 -9.37 -8.83 -3.02
C ASN A 69 -8.63 -8.40 -1.72
N TYR A 70 -8.32 -9.36 -0.84
CA TYR A 70 -7.56 -9.15 0.40
C TYR A 70 -6.27 -8.36 0.20
N LEU A 71 -5.65 -8.49 -0.98
CA LEU A 71 -4.37 -7.87 -1.28
C LEU A 71 -4.47 -6.33 -1.33
N THR A 72 -5.64 -5.79 -1.66
CA THR A 72 -5.91 -4.34 -1.56
C THR A 72 -5.76 -3.86 -0.12
N ALA A 73 -6.29 -4.60 0.84
CA ALA A 73 -6.16 -4.26 2.26
C ALA A 73 -4.69 -4.35 2.69
N TYR A 74 -3.96 -5.37 2.27
CA TYR A 74 -2.55 -5.54 2.62
C TYR A 74 -1.69 -4.41 2.06
N ARG A 75 -1.93 -4.06 0.79
CA ARG A 75 -1.23 -2.96 0.11
C ARG A 75 -1.55 -1.62 0.76
N THR A 76 -2.83 -1.35 1.04
CA THR A 76 -3.28 -0.12 1.73
C THR A 76 -2.67 0.01 3.11
N LYS A 77 -2.62 -1.09 3.88
CA LYS A 77 -2.02 -1.13 5.22
C LYS A 77 -0.54 -0.76 5.17
N VAL A 78 0.22 -1.44 4.33
CA VAL A 78 1.67 -1.23 4.17
C VAL A 78 1.96 0.21 3.73
N ARG A 79 1.18 0.74 2.78
CA ARG A 79 1.30 2.13 2.33
C ARG A 79 0.98 3.14 3.44
N SER A 80 -0.04 2.86 4.24
CA SER A 80 -0.43 3.72 5.37
C SER A 80 0.64 3.72 6.46
N VAL A 81 1.21 2.55 6.77
CA VAL A 81 2.26 2.42 7.79
C VAL A 81 3.56 3.10 7.36
N PHE A 82 3.99 2.90 6.12
CA PHE A 82 5.24 3.46 5.59
C PHE A 82 5.08 4.81 4.88
N ARG A 83 3.89 5.41 4.90
CA ARG A 83 3.56 6.71 4.28
C ARG A 83 3.90 6.78 2.79
N ILE A 84 3.57 5.72 2.06
CA ILE A 84 3.78 5.61 0.61
C ILE A 84 2.61 6.27 -0.15
N GLU A 85 2.93 7.13 -1.13
CA GLU A 85 1.96 7.94 -1.89
C GLU A 85 1.03 7.12 -2.80
N GLY A 86 -0.25 7.51 -2.88
CA GLY A 86 -1.31 6.93 -3.72
C GLY A 86 -2.62 6.68 -2.95
N ASP A 87 -3.54 5.89 -3.52
CA ASP A 87 -4.88 5.70 -2.98
C ASP A 87 -5.37 4.24 -3.06
N VAL A 88 -6.49 3.97 -2.36
CA VAL A 88 -7.11 2.64 -2.26
C VAL A 88 -7.64 2.16 -3.62
N CYS A 89 -8.06 3.06 -4.50
CA CYS A 89 -8.55 2.69 -5.84
C CYS A 89 -7.39 2.14 -6.68
N ASN A 90 -6.24 2.81 -6.65
CA ASN A 90 -5.01 2.34 -7.26
C ASN A 90 -4.56 1.00 -6.65
N ASP A 91 -4.66 0.84 -5.33
CA ASP A 91 -4.36 -0.43 -4.67
C ASP A 91 -5.28 -1.56 -5.14
N CYS A 92 -6.57 -1.28 -5.34
CA CYS A 92 -7.54 -2.22 -5.88
C CYS A 92 -7.24 -2.62 -7.32
N MET A 93 -6.93 -1.64 -8.18
CA MET A 93 -6.57 -1.88 -9.57
C MET A 93 -5.30 -2.72 -9.68
N VAL A 94 -4.26 -2.39 -8.89
CA VAL A 94 -3.00 -3.14 -8.88
C VAL A 94 -3.20 -4.56 -8.37
N ALA A 95 -3.94 -4.74 -7.27
CA ALA A 95 -4.25 -6.06 -6.72
C ALA A 95 -5.04 -6.94 -7.72
N SER A 96 -5.93 -6.33 -8.50
CA SER A 96 -6.73 -7.02 -9.52
C SER A 96 -5.95 -7.31 -10.81
N CYS A 97 -5.01 -6.44 -11.19
CA CYS A 97 -4.22 -6.57 -12.42
C CYS A 97 -3.16 -7.67 -12.32
N CYS A 98 -2.38 -7.69 -11.23
CA CYS A 98 -1.40 -8.75 -10.98
C CYS A 98 -1.24 -8.97 -9.47
N ALA A 99 -2.01 -9.91 -8.91
CA ALA A 99 -1.94 -10.24 -7.49
C ALA A 99 -0.55 -10.75 -7.07
N LEU A 100 0.14 -11.52 -7.92
CA LEU A 100 1.49 -12.03 -7.67
C LEU A 100 2.51 -10.90 -7.58
N CYS A 101 2.51 -10.00 -8.55
CA CYS A 101 3.44 -8.86 -8.61
C CYS A 101 3.21 -7.92 -7.43
N ALA A 102 1.94 -7.65 -7.12
CA ALA A 102 1.55 -6.81 -6.00
C ALA A 102 1.94 -7.41 -4.64
N SER A 103 1.84 -8.73 -4.46
CA SER A 103 2.25 -9.38 -3.22
C SER A 103 3.77 -9.42 -3.05
N LEU A 104 4.52 -9.64 -4.14
CA LEU A 104 5.99 -9.56 -4.15
C LEU A 104 6.49 -8.12 -3.93
N GLN A 105 5.80 -7.11 -4.47
CA GLN A 105 6.12 -5.70 -4.20
C GLN A 105 5.97 -5.38 -2.71
N ILE A 106 4.92 -5.90 -2.06
CA ILE A 106 4.73 -5.71 -0.62
C ILE A 106 5.86 -6.39 0.17
N GLU A 107 6.21 -7.63 -0.17
CA GLU A 107 7.29 -8.33 0.52
C GLU A 107 8.64 -7.65 0.33
N ALA A 108 8.95 -7.19 -0.88
CA ALA A 108 10.15 -6.42 -1.18
C ALA A 108 10.22 -5.14 -0.34
N GLU A 109 9.08 -4.46 -0.13
CA GLU A 109 9.00 -3.32 0.76
C GLU A 109 9.27 -3.72 2.22
N LEU A 110 8.66 -4.80 2.71
CA LEU A 110 8.90 -5.27 4.09
C LEU A 110 10.38 -5.64 4.32
N LYS A 111 11.03 -6.23 3.31
CA LYS A 111 12.47 -6.51 3.31
C LYS A 111 13.30 -5.23 3.30
N HIS A 112 12.92 -4.23 2.51
CA HIS A 112 13.55 -2.91 2.52
C HIS A 112 13.46 -2.22 3.89
N GLN A 113 12.34 -2.42 4.60
CA GLN A 113 12.11 -1.90 5.95
C GLN A 113 12.74 -2.78 7.06
N GLY A 114 13.38 -3.90 6.72
CA GLY A 114 14.06 -4.80 7.67
C GLY A 114 13.12 -5.66 8.54
N LEU A 115 11.91 -5.94 8.06
CA LEU A 115 10.90 -6.74 8.77
C LEU A 115 10.86 -8.22 8.37
N VAL A 116 11.61 -8.60 7.33
CA VAL A 116 11.73 -9.96 6.78
C VAL A 116 13.18 -10.26 6.46
#